data_AF-A0A7G8ELX6-F1
#
_entry.id   AF-A0A7G8ELX6-F1
#
_cell.length_a   1.000
_cell.length_b   1.000
_cell.length_c   1.000
_cell.angle_alpha   90.00
_cell.angle_beta   90.00
_cell.angle_gamma   90.00
#
_symmetry.space_group_name_H-M   'P 1'
#
loop_
_entity.id
_entity.type
_entity.pdbx_description
1 polymer ?
#
loop_
_entity_poly.entity_id
_entity_poly.type
_entity_poly.pdbx_seq_one_letter_code
_entity_poly.pdbx_strand_id
1 'polypeptide(L)'
;MRERQLVRQPYPNYRVVVLDDDVNTFQHVVECLVRFIPGMQPDKAWDLAQRIDGEGSAVVWSGPQEQAELYHQQLGAEGLTMAPLERD
;
A
#
# COMPACT_ATOMS: atom_id res chain seq x y z
N MET A 1 -24.76 38.02 7.25
CA MET A 1 -24.43 36.97 6.25
C MET A 1 -23.17 36.27 6.77
N ARG A 2 -23.24 34.99 7.18
CA ARG A 2 -22.04 34.22 7.55
C ARG A 2 -21.59 33.48 6.30
N GLU A 3 -20.43 33.86 5.75
CA GLU A 3 -19.79 33.13 4.68
C GLU A 3 -19.43 31.73 5.19
N ARG A 4 -20.04 30.70 4.59
CA ARG A 4 -19.72 29.30 4.83
C ARG A 4 -18.33 29.09 4.23
N GLN A 5 -17.30 29.21 5.04
CA GLN A 5 -15.94 28.93 4.63
C GLN A 5 -15.86 27.44 4.29
N LEU A 6 -15.87 27.10 2.99
CA LEU A 6 -15.63 25.76 2.50
C LEU A 6 -14.17 25.43 2.82
N VAL A 7 -13.91 24.89 4.00
CA VAL A 7 -12.62 24.31 4.34
C VAL A 7 -12.38 23.21 3.32
N ARG A 8 -11.45 23.43 2.39
CA ARG A 8 -10.96 22.38 1.50
C ARG A 8 -10.36 21.31 2.41
N GLN A 9 -11.14 20.29 2.74
CA GLN A 9 -10.57 19.12 3.38
C GLN A 9 -9.56 18.56 2.37
N PRO A 10 -8.29 18.33 2.76
CA PRO A 10 -7.39 17.59 1.90
C PRO A 10 -8.09 16.27 1.55
N TYR A 11 -8.03 15.89 0.28
CA TYR A 11 -8.59 14.61 -0.14
C TYR A 11 -8.04 13.52 0.78
N PRO A 12 -8.89 12.63 1.33
CA PRO A 12 -8.42 11.59 2.21
C PRO A 12 -7.41 10.73 1.45
N ASN A 13 -6.23 10.56 2.04
CA ASN A 13 -5.30 9.57 1.55
C ASN A 13 -5.79 8.18 1.98
N TYR A 14 -5.44 7.19 1.19
CA TYR A 14 -5.66 5.78 1.46
C TYR A 14 -4.31 5.09 1.53
N ARG A 15 -4.21 4.12 2.44
CA ARG A 15 -2.99 3.33 2.61
C ARG A 15 -3.18 1.94 2.00
N VAL A 16 -2.18 1.51 1.22
CA VAL A 16 -2.08 0.15 0.71
C VAL A 16 -1.20 -0.62 1.67
N VAL A 17 -1.77 -1.64 2.30
CA VAL A 17 -1.10 -2.45 3.33
C VAL A 17 -1.03 -3.89 2.85
N VAL A 18 0.18 -4.44 2.87
CA VAL A 18 0.42 -5.87 2.63
C VAL A 18 0.51 -6.55 3.99
N LEU A 19 -0.17 -7.69 4.11
CA LEU A 19 -0.16 -8.54 5.29
C LEU A 19 0.83 -9.69 5.10
N ASP A 20 1.35 -10.18 6.21
CA ASP A 20 2.16 -11.38 6.25
C ASP A 20 1.34 -12.63 5.92
N ASP A 21 1.99 -13.59 5.27
CA ASP A 21 1.41 -14.89 4.94
C ASP A 21 2.47 -15.98 4.78
N ASP A 22 2.05 -17.24 4.94
CA ASP A 22 2.95 -18.41 4.86
C ASP A 22 3.22 -18.89 3.42
N VAL A 23 2.74 -18.15 2.40
CA VAL A 23 2.68 -18.62 1.00
C VAL A 23 3.66 -17.87 0.11
N ASN A 24 3.84 -16.58 0.35
CA ASN A 24 4.66 -15.67 -0.44
C ASN A 24 6.08 -15.56 0.13
N THR A 25 7.09 -15.64 -0.74
CA THR A 25 8.49 -15.43 -0.33
C THR A 25 8.84 -13.95 -0.32
N PHE A 26 9.85 -13.55 0.47
CA PHE A 26 10.38 -12.18 0.43
C PHE A 26 10.69 -11.69 -0.97
N GLN A 27 11.29 -12.55 -1.80
CA GLN A 27 11.64 -12.20 -3.17
C GLN A 27 10.39 -11.90 -4.02
N HIS A 28 9.34 -12.73 -3.91
CA HIS A 28 8.08 -12.48 -4.62
C HIS A 28 7.43 -11.15 -4.21
N VAL A 29 7.39 -10.87 -2.89
CA VAL A 29 6.87 -9.60 -2.36
C VAL A 29 7.64 -8.42 -2.95
N VAL A 30 8.97 -8.49 -2.93
CA VAL A 30 9.85 -7.44 -3.45
C VAL A 30 9.64 -7.20 -4.94
N GLU A 31 9.59 -8.27 -5.74
CA GLU A 31 9.37 -8.19 -7.18
C GLU A 31 8.02 -7.53 -7.51
N CYS A 32 6.97 -7.90 -6.78
CA CYS A 32 5.65 -7.28 -6.93
C CYS A 32 5.67 -5.79 -6.56
N LEU A 33 6.27 -5.43 -5.43
CA LEU A 33 6.33 -4.03 -4.99
C LEU A 33 7.09 -3.14 -5.98
N VAL A 34 8.23 -3.60 -6.49
CA VAL A 34 9.02 -2.86 -7.49
C VAL A 34 8.27 -2.74 -8.82
N ARG A 35 7.50 -3.76 -9.20
CA ARG A 35 6.77 -3.80 -10.46
C ARG A 35 5.55 -2.88 -10.49
N PHE A 36 4.77 -2.84 -9.41
CA PHE A 36 3.48 -2.14 -9.39
C PHE A 36 3.52 -0.77 -8.73
N ILE A 37 4.40 -0.56 -7.74
CA ILE A 37 4.48 0.71 -7.02
C ILE A 37 5.48 1.64 -7.70
N PRO A 38 5.04 2.78 -8.28
CA PRO A 38 5.95 3.69 -8.95
C PRO A 38 6.98 4.28 -7.98
N GLY A 39 8.27 4.24 -8.38
CA GLY A 39 9.37 4.75 -7.57
C GLY A 39 9.77 3.85 -6.40
N MET A 40 9.24 2.63 -6.33
CA MET A 40 9.70 1.64 -5.37
C MET A 40 11.08 1.11 -5.78
N GLN A 41 12.05 1.27 -4.88
CA GLN A 41 13.40 0.75 -5.07
C GLN A 41 13.52 -0.66 -4.48
N PRO A 42 14.30 -1.57 -5.09
CA PRO A 42 14.48 -2.94 -4.59
C PRO A 42 14.89 -3.02 -3.12
N ASP A 43 15.86 -2.21 -2.69
CA ASP A 43 16.33 -2.20 -1.30
C ASP A 43 15.22 -1.81 -0.32
N LYS A 44 14.41 -0.80 -0.68
CA LYS A 44 13.27 -0.36 0.13
C LYS A 44 12.16 -1.42 0.17
N ALA A 45 11.90 -2.07 -0.97
CA ALA A 45 10.95 -3.17 -1.03
C ALA A 45 11.42 -4.35 -0.16
N TRP A 46 12.72 -4.63 -0.13
CA TRP A 46 13.30 -5.67 0.72
C TRP A 46 13.13 -5.36 2.20
N ASP A 47 13.37 -4.11 2.61
CA ASP A 47 13.09 -3.65 3.98
C ASP A 47 11.61 -3.78 4.34
N LEU A 48 10.70 -3.44 3.41
CA LEU A 48 9.27 -3.62 3.62
C LEU A 48 8.89 -5.09 3.75
N ALA A 49 9.46 -5.98 2.93
CA ALA A 49 9.18 -7.40 2.99
C ALA A 49 9.62 -8.01 4.34
N GLN A 50 10.80 -7.63 4.85
CA GLN A 50 11.25 -8.03 6.19
C GLN A 50 10.33 -7.50 7.30
N ARG A 51 9.81 -6.28 7.15
CA ARG A 51 8.85 -5.71 8.11
C ARG A 51 7.51 -6.40 8.07
N ILE A 52 7.04 -6.84 6.91
CA ILE A 52 5.79 -7.60 6.79
C ILE A 52 5.90 -8.89 7.60
N ASP A 53 6.96 -9.68 7.39
CA ASP A 53 7.21 -10.92 8.15
C ASP A 53 7.41 -10.68 9.67
N GLY A 54 8.14 -9.62 10.04
CA GLY A 54 8.43 -9.33 11.44
C GLY A 54 7.29 -8.64 12.22
N GLU A 55 6.53 -7.76 11.58
CA GLU A 55 5.48 -6.93 12.19
C GLU A 55 4.05 -7.43 11.83
N GLY A 56 3.93 -8.43 10.95
CA GLY A 56 2.67 -8.99 10.44
C GLY A 56 2.04 -8.18 9.31
N SER A 57 2.48 -6.93 9.08
CA SER A 57 2.00 -6.08 7.97
C SER A 57 2.89 -4.86 7.75
N ALA A 58 2.83 -4.27 6.55
CA ALA A 58 3.44 -2.97 6.30
C ALA A 58 2.64 -2.13 5.29
N VAL A 59 2.66 -0.81 5.51
CA VAL A 59 2.18 0.17 4.51
C VAL A 59 3.22 0.27 3.41
N VAL A 60 2.86 -0.16 2.20
CA VAL A 60 3.76 -0.15 1.04
C VAL A 60 3.57 1.09 0.17
N TRP A 61 2.38 1.71 0.23
CA TRP A 61 2.05 2.92 -0.51
C TRP A 61 0.92 3.72 0.17
N SER A 62 0.88 5.04 -0.08
CA SER A 62 -0.18 5.93 0.40
C SER A 62 -0.47 7.06 -0.58
N GLY A 63 -1.74 7.41 -0.77
CA GLY A 63 -2.13 8.52 -1.65
C GLY A 63 -3.61 8.51 -2.02
N PRO A 64 -4.00 9.10 -3.17
CA PRO A 64 -5.40 9.16 -3.60
C PRO A 64 -6.06 7.78 -3.70
N GLN A 65 -7.35 7.72 -3.38
CA GLN A 65 -8.14 6.48 -3.37
C GLN A 65 -8.03 5.67 -4.66
N GLU A 66 -8.18 6.31 -5.81
CA GLU A 66 -8.16 5.64 -7.13
C GLU A 66 -6.85 4.90 -7.39
N GLN A 67 -5.72 5.51 -7.01
CA GLN A 67 -4.40 4.88 -7.11
C GLN A 67 -4.22 3.77 -6.07
N ALA A 68 -4.69 3.98 -4.84
CA ALA A 68 -4.65 2.97 -3.79
C ALA A 68 -5.42 1.70 -4.22
N GLU A 69 -6.61 1.87 -4.78
CA GLU A 69 -7.46 0.80 -5.31
C GLU A 69 -6.78 0.05 -6.44
N LEU A 70 -6.18 0.78 -7.39
CA LEU A 70 -5.44 0.17 -8.50
C LEU A 70 -4.28 -0.70 -7.99
N TYR A 71 -3.42 -0.17 -7.12
CA TYR A 71 -2.26 -0.90 -6.62
C TYR A 71 -2.67 -2.08 -5.73
N HIS A 72 -3.70 -1.89 -4.89
CA HIS A 72 -4.24 -2.97 -4.07
C HIS A 72 -4.77 -4.13 -4.93
N GLN A 73 -5.52 -3.82 -6.00
CA GLN A 73 -6.02 -4.85 -6.91
C GLN A 73 -4.90 -5.55 -7.66
N GLN A 74 -3.88 -4.82 -8.12
CA GLN A 74 -2.73 -5.39 -8.83
C GLN A 74 -1.90 -6.32 -7.95
N LEU A 75 -1.60 -5.90 -6.71
CA LEU A 75 -0.86 -6.72 -5.76
C LEU A 75 -1.66 -7.96 -5.34
N GLY A 76 -2.96 -7.81 -5.05
CA GLY A 76 -3.83 -8.94 -4.75
C GLY A 76 -3.97 -9.93 -5.91
N ALA A 77 -3.92 -9.46 -7.16
CA ALA A 77 -3.95 -10.32 -8.35
C ALA A 77 -2.69 -11.18 -8.53
N GLU A 78 -1.55 -10.75 -7.99
CA GLU A 78 -0.29 -11.51 -7.94
C GLU A 78 -0.21 -12.45 -6.73
N GLY A 79 -1.28 -12.54 -5.94
CA GLY A 79 -1.40 -13.46 -4.81
C GLY A 79 -0.91 -12.91 -3.47
N LEU A 80 -0.63 -11.61 -3.37
CA LEU A 80 -0.30 -10.97 -2.09
C LEU A 80 -1.52 -10.88 -1.18
N THR A 81 -1.30 -11.13 0.11
CA THR A 81 -2.34 -10.92 1.13
C THR A 81 -2.46 -9.43 1.43
N MET A 82 -3.62 -8.83 1.13
CA MET A 82 -3.86 -7.39 1.27
C MET A 82 -4.79 -7.07 2.43
N ALA A 83 -4.49 -6.01 3.19
CA ALA A 83 -5.43 -5.48 4.16
C ALA A 83 -6.49 -4.59 3.46
N PRO A 84 -7.69 -4.43 4.04
CA PRO A 84 -8.69 -3.48 3.53
C PRO A 84 -8.10 -2.08 3.39
N LEU A 85 -8.49 -1.37 2.32
CA LEU A 85 -8.08 0.02 2.12
C LEU A 85 -8.68 0.92 3.19
N GLU A 86 -7.84 1.44 4.07
CA GLU A 86 -8.23 2.36 5.13
C GLU A 86 -7.93 3.82 4.76
N ARG A 87 -8.82 4.73 5.19
CA ARG A 87 -8.61 6.18 5.10
C ARG A 87 -7.63 6.59 6.20
N ASP A 88 -6.63 7.37 5.79
CA ASP A 88 -5.63 8.02 6.65
C ASP A 88 -6.25 9.09 7.57
#